data_AF-A0A7G9W6A2-F1
#
_entry.id   AF-A0A7G9W6A2-F1
#
_cell.length_a   1.000
_cell.length_b   1.000
_cell.length_c   1.000
_cell.angle_alpha   90.00
_cell.angle_beta   90.00
_cell.angle_gamma   90.00
#
_symmetry.space_group_name_H-M   'P 1'
#
loop_
_entity.id
_entity.type
_entity.pdbx_description
1 polymer ?
#
loop_
_entity_poly.entity_id
_entity_poly.type
_entity_poly.pdbx_seq_one_letter_code
_entity_poly.pdbx_strand_id
1 'polypeptide(L)'
;MKSLKQRFNVDIPKGILFYPCCGNDIAMPLELFMDTISEYHFVDINHIILPNEEYPGRLGEHRELYRYICNNLIKDISQQVVHIEKEQLQNKKKHLLNITQAIKVPKENYIKRNKWIIKMGDDTKELNITRHKKDALITLIELDKIAVFYYCGDSLGEGGSGQWWLGPDIFRMVLDKLVYGGIVVTDGSNPDPDLRNLQENKPLWKNSWIHKDQKILETPRDFLYQGRSFKLIGQCGHKYGPIYAWQVK
;
A
#
# COMPACT_ATOMS: atom_id res chain seq x y z
N MET A 1 -14.53 -13.77 -3.90
CA MET A 1 -14.22 -12.33 -3.98
C MET A 1 -14.10 -11.91 -5.43
N LYS A 2 -14.42 -10.64 -5.75
CA LYS A 2 -14.11 -10.04 -7.06
C LYS A 2 -12.91 -9.11 -6.91
N SER A 3 -11.98 -9.10 -7.87
CA SER A 3 -10.88 -8.12 -7.93
C SER A 3 -11.39 -6.70 -8.25
N LEU A 4 -10.51 -5.70 -8.18
CA LEU A 4 -10.84 -4.32 -8.57
C LEU A 4 -11.28 -4.26 -10.05
N LYS A 5 -10.56 -4.96 -10.94
CA LYS A 5 -10.90 -5.05 -12.36
C LYS A 5 -12.28 -5.67 -12.57
N GLN A 6 -12.58 -6.77 -11.88
CA GLN A 6 -13.88 -7.44 -12.00
C GLN A 6 -15.04 -6.63 -11.40
N ARG A 7 -14.79 -5.85 -10.35
CA ARG A 7 -15.81 -5.01 -9.71
C ARG A 7 -16.17 -3.79 -10.54
N PHE A 8 -15.18 -3.13 -11.10
CA PHE A 8 -15.35 -1.78 -11.67
C PHE A 8 -15.03 -1.69 -13.16
N ASN A 9 -14.67 -2.81 -13.80
CA ASN A 9 -14.27 -2.86 -15.20
C ASN A 9 -13.17 -1.83 -15.54
N VAL A 10 -12.15 -1.77 -14.68
CA VAL A 10 -11.02 -0.86 -14.83
C VAL A 10 -9.78 -1.61 -15.31
N ASP A 11 -9.10 -1.05 -16.29
CA ASP A 11 -7.80 -1.55 -16.73
C ASP A 11 -6.68 -0.87 -15.93
N ILE A 12 -5.78 -1.71 -15.41
CA ILE A 12 -4.64 -1.29 -14.60
C ILE A 12 -3.39 -1.50 -15.45
N PRO A 13 -2.53 -0.48 -15.61
CA PRO A 13 -1.29 -0.61 -16.36
C PRO A 13 -0.35 -1.63 -15.70
N LYS A 14 0.58 -2.18 -16.48
CA LYS A 14 1.63 -3.05 -15.92
C LYS A 14 2.52 -2.25 -14.98
N GLY A 15 2.89 -2.87 -13.86
CA GLY A 15 3.83 -2.31 -12.91
C GLY A 15 3.67 -2.92 -11.52
N ILE A 16 4.30 -2.26 -10.54
CA ILE A 16 4.40 -2.73 -9.16
C ILE A 16 3.23 -2.21 -8.34
N LEU A 17 2.70 -3.04 -7.44
CA LEU A 17 1.91 -2.56 -6.30
C LEU A 17 2.86 -2.26 -5.14
N PHE A 18 2.83 -1.03 -4.66
CA PHE A 18 3.58 -0.59 -3.50
C PHE A 18 2.63 -0.26 -2.35
N TYR A 19 2.87 -0.90 -1.19
CA TYR A 19 2.11 -0.65 0.04
C TYR A 19 3.08 -0.29 1.19
N PRO A 20 3.24 1.00 1.49
CA PRO A 20 4.02 1.44 2.63
C PRO A 20 3.27 1.20 3.95
N CYS A 21 4.02 0.84 4.98
CA CYS A 21 3.53 0.69 6.35
C CYS A 21 2.32 -0.25 6.46
N CYS A 22 2.41 -1.37 5.74
CA CYS A 22 1.31 -2.31 5.62
C CYS A 22 1.07 -3.11 6.91
N GLY A 23 2.03 -3.14 7.85
CA GLY A 23 2.03 -4.09 8.96
C GLY A 23 1.81 -5.52 8.45
N ASN A 24 0.77 -6.16 8.95
CA ASN A 24 0.30 -7.47 8.48
C ASN A 24 -0.95 -7.39 7.61
N ASP A 25 -1.24 -6.24 6.99
CA ASP A 25 -2.38 -6.03 6.10
C ASP A 25 -1.98 -6.25 4.65
N ILE A 26 -1.86 -7.50 4.22
CA ILE A 26 -1.50 -7.81 2.82
C ILE A 26 -2.62 -8.49 2.03
N ALA A 27 -3.61 -9.07 2.70
CA ALA A 27 -4.61 -9.90 2.04
C ALA A 27 -5.58 -9.10 1.17
N MET A 28 -6.04 -7.93 1.62
CA MET A 28 -6.96 -7.10 0.82
C MET A 28 -6.30 -6.54 -0.45
N PRO A 29 -5.07 -6.01 -0.42
CA PRO A 29 -4.33 -5.68 -1.65
C PRO A 29 -4.18 -6.87 -2.58
N LEU A 30 -3.84 -8.06 -2.06
CA LEU A 30 -3.75 -9.27 -2.89
C LEU A 30 -5.11 -9.59 -3.54
N GLU A 31 -6.19 -9.60 -2.77
CA GLU A 31 -7.54 -9.86 -3.28
C GLU A 31 -7.94 -8.88 -4.40
N LEU A 32 -7.65 -7.59 -4.21
CA LEU A 32 -8.05 -6.56 -5.15
C LEU A 32 -7.26 -6.59 -6.46
N PHE A 33 -6.01 -7.09 -6.44
CA PHE A 33 -5.08 -6.91 -7.56
C PHE A 33 -4.44 -8.20 -8.09
N MET A 34 -4.63 -9.36 -7.46
CA MET A 34 -3.97 -10.63 -7.87
C MET A 34 -4.21 -11.03 -9.32
N ASP A 35 -5.33 -10.65 -9.91
CA ASP A 35 -5.65 -10.92 -11.32
C ASP A 35 -4.95 -9.95 -12.29
N THR A 36 -4.53 -8.77 -11.84
CA THR A 36 -3.97 -7.70 -12.68
C THR A 36 -2.49 -7.46 -12.42
N ILE A 37 -2.07 -7.36 -11.16
CA ILE A 37 -0.68 -7.14 -10.75
C ILE A 37 0.03 -8.47 -10.47
N SER A 38 1.29 -8.56 -10.90
CA SER A 38 2.17 -9.73 -10.68
C SER A 38 3.33 -9.43 -9.72
N GLU A 39 3.56 -8.19 -9.32
CA GLU A 39 4.68 -7.80 -8.46
C GLU A 39 4.23 -6.88 -7.32
N TYR A 40 4.53 -7.27 -6.09
CA TYR A 40 4.05 -6.65 -4.85
C TYR A 40 5.23 -6.29 -3.96
N HIS A 41 5.23 -5.06 -3.46
CA HIS A 41 6.20 -4.55 -2.51
C HIS A 41 5.47 -4.11 -1.25
N PHE A 42 5.46 -4.99 -0.25
CA PHE A 42 4.93 -4.73 1.09
C PHE A 42 6.07 -4.24 1.97
N VAL A 43 5.91 -3.09 2.60
CA VAL A 43 6.98 -2.46 3.38
C VAL A 43 6.50 -2.11 4.77
N ASP A 44 7.30 -2.45 5.77
CA ASP A 44 7.08 -2.02 7.14
C ASP A 44 8.42 -1.94 7.89
N ILE A 45 8.50 -1.14 8.94
CA ILE A 45 9.68 -1.13 9.81
C ILE A 45 9.67 -2.33 10.78
N ASN A 46 8.49 -2.92 10.98
CA ASN A 46 8.26 -4.13 11.75
C ASN A 46 8.30 -5.38 10.86
N HIS A 47 8.18 -6.55 11.47
CA HIS A 47 8.12 -7.79 10.72
C HIS A 47 6.75 -7.94 10.04
N ILE A 48 6.77 -8.13 8.71
CA ILE A 48 5.59 -8.51 7.91
C ILE A 48 5.47 -10.04 7.89
N ILE A 49 4.37 -10.57 8.42
CA ILE A 49 4.11 -12.00 8.49
C ILE A 49 3.27 -12.40 7.27
N LEU A 50 3.73 -13.42 6.55
CA LEU A 50 2.97 -13.97 5.43
C LEU A 50 1.86 -14.91 5.91
N PRO A 51 0.81 -15.10 5.08
CA PRO A 51 -0.30 -15.99 5.39
C PRO A 51 0.08 -17.43 5.78
N ASN A 52 1.21 -17.94 5.31
CA ASN A 52 1.68 -19.31 5.55
C ASN A 52 2.73 -19.41 6.67
N GLU A 53 3.09 -18.29 7.31
CA GLU A 53 4.01 -18.27 8.44
C GLU A 53 3.18 -18.35 9.75
N GLU A 54 3.68 -19.10 10.75
CA GLU A 54 3.00 -19.17 12.05
C GLU A 54 2.87 -17.77 12.67
N TYR A 55 1.64 -17.32 12.84
CA TYR A 55 1.34 -16.03 13.47
C TYR A 55 1.11 -16.22 14.97
N PRO A 56 1.95 -15.66 15.88
CA PRO A 56 1.81 -15.86 17.32
C PRO A 56 0.67 -15.05 17.98
N GLY A 57 -0.08 -14.24 17.21
CA GLY A 57 -1.14 -13.36 17.74
C GLY A 57 -2.55 -13.62 17.21
N ARG A 58 -3.49 -12.70 17.48
CA ARG A 58 -4.82 -12.73 16.87
C ARG A 58 -4.72 -12.24 15.43
N LEU A 59 -4.80 -13.14 14.45
CA LEU A 59 -5.19 -12.78 13.09
C LEU A 59 -6.59 -12.14 13.20
N GLY A 60 -6.68 -10.84 12.94
CA GLY A 60 -7.94 -10.08 13.05
C GLY A 60 -8.98 -10.51 12.01
N GLU A 61 -9.91 -9.60 11.68
CA GLU A 61 -11.08 -9.85 10.80
C GLU A 61 -10.75 -10.41 9.41
N HIS A 62 -9.50 -10.34 8.95
CA HIS A 62 -9.06 -10.89 7.67
C HIS A 62 -8.64 -12.37 7.72
N ARG A 63 -8.71 -13.05 8.87
CA ARG A 63 -8.25 -14.44 9.01
C ARG A 63 -8.86 -15.39 7.98
N GLU A 64 -10.14 -15.23 7.65
CA GLU A 64 -10.80 -16.07 6.64
C GLU A 64 -10.32 -15.78 5.22
N LEU A 65 -10.12 -14.51 4.86
CA LEU A 65 -9.54 -14.13 3.56
C LEU A 65 -8.11 -14.66 3.44
N TYR A 66 -7.32 -14.55 4.51
CA TYR A 66 -5.98 -15.13 4.61
C TYR A 66 -6.02 -16.63 4.35
N ARG A 67 -6.81 -17.39 5.12
CA ARG A 67 -6.95 -18.83 4.92
C ARG A 67 -7.44 -19.18 3.52
N TYR A 68 -8.35 -18.39 2.95
CA TYR A 68 -8.83 -18.64 1.60
C TYR A 68 -7.69 -18.54 0.58
N ILE A 69 -6.88 -17.48 0.63
CA ILE A 69 -5.71 -17.30 -0.24
C ILE A 69 -4.73 -18.45 -0.04
N CYS A 70 -4.35 -18.76 1.21
CA CYS A 70 -3.41 -19.85 1.53
C CYS A 70 -3.86 -21.20 0.99
N ASN A 71 -5.09 -21.58 1.33
CA ASN A 71 -5.55 -22.96 1.22
C ASN A 71 -6.13 -23.27 -0.16
N ASN A 72 -6.60 -22.25 -0.89
CA ASN A 72 -7.33 -22.47 -2.14
C ASN A 72 -6.63 -21.86 -3.35
N LEU A 73 -5.84 -20.80 -3.18
CA LEU A 73 -5.25 -20.09 -4.30
C LEU A 73 -3.78 -20.47 -4.48
N ILE A 74 -2.99 -20.50 -3.40
CA ILE A 74 -1.54 -20.77 -3.51
C ILE A 74 -1.30 -22.27 -3.74
N LYS A 75 -0.63 -22.60 -4.85
CA LYS A 75 -0.16 -23.96 -5.18
C LYS A 75 1.28 -24.22 -4.74
N ASP A 76 2.13 -23.20 -4.83
CA ASP A 76 3.55 -23.32 -4.54
C ASP A 76 4.12 -21.99 -4.04
N ILE A 77 5.13 -22.07 -3.18
CA ILE A 77 5.88 -20.95 -2.63
C ILE A 77 7.37 -21.29 -2.64
N SER A 78 8.17 -20.48 -3.33
CA SER A 78 9.61 -20.42 -3.12
C SER A 78 10.00 -19.12 -2.42
N GLN A 79 11.05 -19.16 -1.61
CA GLN A 79 11.52 -18.02 -0.81
C GLN A 79 13.02 -17.79 -0.94
N GLN A 80 13.39 -16.53 -1.06
CA GLN A 80 14.77 -16.06 -1.00
C GLN A 80 14.87 -14.89 0.01
N VAL A 81 15.92 -14.89 0.83
CA VAL A 81 16.17 -13.83 1.83
C VAL A 81 17.46 -13.11 1.49
N VAL A 82 17.42 -11.78 1.48
CA VAL A 82 18.59 -10.91 1.30
C VAL A 82 18.66 -9.94 2.47
N HIS A 83 19.78 -9.94 3.19
CA HIS A 83 20.03 -8.98 4.26
C HIS A 83 20.60 -7.68 3.69
N ILE A 84 20.17 -6.53 4.23
CA ILE A 84 20.69 -5.21 3.82
C ILE A 84 21.64 -4.69 4.90
N GLU A 85 22.82 -4.24 4.49
CA GLU A 85 23.79 -3.61 5.38
C GLU A 85 23.30 -2.24 5.87
N LYS A 86 23.53 -1.95 7.16
CA LYS A 86 23.10 -0.70 7.81
C LYS A 86 23.73 0.54 7.18
N GLU A 87 24.99 0.44 6.75
CA GLU A 87 25.75 1.58 6.21
C GLU A 87 25.14 2.13 4.91
N GLN A 88 24.71 1.23 4.01
CA GLN A 88 24.03 1.60 2.77
C GLN A 88 22.75 2.40 3.04
N LEU A 89 22.05 2.09 4.13
CA LEU A 89 20.81 2.76 4.51
C LEU A 89 21.07 4.15 5.10
N GLN A 90 22.15 4.31 5.88
CA GLN A 90 22.51 5.60 6.48
C GLN A 90 22.90 6.62 5.41
N ASN A 91 23.61 6.20 4.37
CA ASN A 91 23.97 7.08 3.25
C ASN A 91 22.73 7.61 2.51
N LYS A 92 21.73 6.75 2.30
CA LYS A 92 20.45 7.15 1.70
C LYS A 92 19.64 8.09 2.61
N LYS A 93 19.61 7.82 3.92
CA LYS A 93 18.95 8.68 4.90
C LYS A 93 19.48 10.12 4.87
N LYS A 94 20.80 10.29 4.77
CA LYS A 94 21.43 11.63 4.71
C LYS A 94 20.91 12.47 3.53
N HIS A 95 20.63 11.84 2.39
CA HIS A 95 20.11 12.54 1.21
C HIS A 95 18.65 12.99 1.38
N LEU A 96 17.88 12.30 2.22
CA LEU A 96 16.44 12.50 2.37
C LEU A 96 16.03 13.30 3.60
N LEU A 97 16.98 13.63 4.49
CA LEU A 97 16.73 14.39 5.71
C LEU A 97 16.11 15.79 5.46
N ASN A 98 16.25 16.32 4.24
CA ASN A 98 15.69 17.61 3.85
C ASN A 98 14.23 17.52 3.40
N ILE A 99 13.68 16.32 3.21
CA ILE A 99 12.35 16.10 2.60
C ILE A 99 11.34 15.56 3.63
N THR A 100 11.82 14.92 4.70
CA THR A 100 10.96 14.18 5.62
C THR A 100 11.33 14.44 7.08
N GLN A 101 10.30 14.52 7.92
CA GLN A 101 10.42 14.80 9.34
C GLN A 101 11.00 13.62 10.15
N ALA A 102 10.96 12.39 9.63
CA ALA A 102 11.56 11.22 10.30
C ALA A 102 11.77 10.03 9.35
N ILE A 103 13.03 9.67 9.10
CA ILE A 103 13.39 8.36 8.54
C ILE A 103 13.69 7.40 9.67
N LYS A 104 12.91 6.32 9.74
CA LYS A 104 13.01 5.28 10.75
C LYS A 104 13.86 4.13 10.24
N VAL A 105 15.07 4.00 10.80
CA VAL A 105 15.97 2.88 10.47
C VAL A 105 15.77 1.78 11.51
N PRO A 106 15.16 0.62 11.16
CA PRO A 106 14.98 -0.46 12.10
C PRO A 106 16.34 -1.09 12.48
N LYS A 107 16.37 -1.75 13.65
CA LYS A 107 17.57 -2.43 14.17
C LYS A 107 18.13 -3.49 13.20
N GLU A 108 17.25 -4.09 12.41
CA GLU A 108 17.56 -5.08 11.38
C GLU A 108 16.80 -4.71 10.11
N ASN A 109 17.47 -4.86 8.96
CA ASN A 109 16.88 -4.60 7.65
C ASN A 109 17.03 -5.82 6.77
N TYR A 110 15.94 -6.22 6.12
CA TYR A 110 15.96 -7.35 5.20
C TYR A 110 14.95 -7.14 4.06
N ILE A 111 15.21 -7.87 2.99
CA ILE A 111 14.28 -8.11 1.89
C ILE A 111 14.02 -9.60 1.83
N LYS A 112 12.75 -10.01 1.94
CA LYS A 112 12.32 -11.38 1.66
C LYS A 112 11.53 -11.38 0.37
N ARG A 113 11.97 -12.17 -0.60
CA ARG A 113 11.28 -12.38 -1.87
C ARG A 113 10.61 -13.73 -1.85
N ASN A 114 9.35 -13.75 -2.23
CA ASN A 114 8.54 -14.95 -2.31
C ASN A 114 7.92 -15.01 -3.70
N LYS A 115 8.05 -16.13 -4.40
CA LYS A 115 7.31 -16.38 -5.64
C LYS A 115 6.16 -17.31 -5.32
N TRP A 116 4.94 -16.88 -5.64
CA TRP A 116 3.71 -17.63 -5.43
C TRP A 116 3.09 -18.02 -6.76
N ILE A 117 2.69 -19.28 -6.89
CA ILE A 117 1.86 -19.73 -8.00
C ILE A 117 0.42 -19.79 -7.50
N ILE A 118 -0.46 -18.95 -8.05
CA ILE A 118 -1.88 -18.90 -7.68
C ILE A 118 -2.77 -19.56 -8.73
N LYS A 119 -3.81 -20.28 -8.31
CA LYS A 119 -4.87 -20.82 -9.18
C LYS A 119 -5.96 -19.78 -9.41
N MET A 120 -6.35 -19.57 -10.65
CA MET A 120 -7.41 -18.65 -11.07
C MET A 120 -8.36 -19.37 -12.03
N GLY A 121 -9.37 -20.06 -11.50
CA GLY A 121 -10.19 -20.97 -12.30
C GLY A 121 -9.34 -22.14 -12.81
N ASP A 122 -9.29 -22.33 -14.12
CA ASP A 122 -8.46 -23.36 -14.75
C ASP A 122 -7.02 -22.89 -15.01
N ASP A 123 -6.76 -21.58 -14.93
CA ASP A 123 -5.45 -20.99 -15.16
C ASP A 123 -4.58 -20.92 -13.88
N THR A 124 -3.29 -20.72 -14.09
CA THR A 124 -2.35 -20.36 -13.03
C THR A 124 -1.64 -19.06 -13.34
N LYS A 125 -1.38 -18.26 -12.32
CA LYS A 125 -0.62 -17.02 -12.43
C LYS A 125 0.49 -16.99 -11.41
N GLU A 126 1.62 -16.40 -11.79
CA GLU A 126 2.74 -16.16 -10.89
C GLU A 126 2.65 -14.77 -10.26
N LEU A 127 2.84 -14.69 -8.94
CA LEU A 127 3.00 -13.46 -8.19
C LEU A 127 4.37 -13.42 -7.52
N ASN A 128 5.06 -12.29 -7.66
CA ASN A 128 6.30 -11.99 -6.97
C ASN A 128 5.98 -11.07 -5.78
N ILE A 129 6.11 -11.60 -4.58
CA ILE A 129 5.81 -10.93 -3.32
C ILE A 129 7.13 -10.57 -2.63
N THR A 130 7.43 -9.28 -2.54
CA THR A 130 8.60 -8.77 -1.84
C THR A 130 8.17 -8.08 -0.53
N ARG A 131 8.73 -8.54 0.58
CA ARG A 131 8.60 -7.93 1.91
C ARG A 131 9.87 -7.18 2.27
N HIS A 132 9.71 -5.94 2.68
CA HIS A 132 10.81 -5.09 3.12
C HIS A 132 10.62 -4.79 4.61
N LYS A 133 11.55 -5.23 5.45
CA LYS A 133 11.69 -4.70 6.82
C LYS A 133 12.61 -3.49 6.76
N LYS A 134 12.05 -2.32 6.45
CA LYS A 134 12.78 -1.10 6.08
C LYS A 134 11.87 0.13 6.14
N ASP A 135 12.46 1.32 6.19
CA ASP A 135 11.72 2.57 5.94
C ASP A 135 11.07 2.55 4.55
N ALA A 136 9.79 2.89 4.50
CA ALA A 136 9.01 2.81 3.29
C ALA A 136 9.37 3.90 2.26
N LEU A 137 9.77 5.11 2.70
CA LEU A 137 10.20 6.16 1.78
C LEU A 137 11.50 5.78 1.06
N ILE A 138 12.45 5.16 1.78
CA ILE A 138 13.68 4.66 1.14
C ILE A 138 13.34 3.60 0.09
N THR A 139 12.37 2.74 0.38
CA THR A 139 11.94 1.70 -0.57
C THR A 139 11.27 2.31 -1.80
N LEU A 140 10.42 3.34 -1.65
CA LEU A 140 9.80 4.05 -2.77
C LEU A 140 10.85 4.60 -3.76
N ILE A 141 11.93 5.17 -3.25
CA ILE A 141 12.98 5.79 -4.08
C ILE A 141 13.75 4.74 -4.90
N GLU A 142 13.89 3.53 -4.36
CA GLU A 142 14.56 2.41 -5.02
C GLU A 142 13.70 1.76 -6.10
N LEU A 143 12.38 1.93 -6.05
CA LEU A 143 11.48 1.47 -7.09
C LEU A 143 11.59 2.39 -8.31
N ASP A 144 11.58 1.80 -9.52
CA ASP A 144 11.58 2.58 -10.75
C ASP A 144 10.22 3.26 -10.96
N LYS A 145 9.17 2.44 -11.13
CA LYS A 145 7.79 2.89 -11.33
C LYS A 145 6.79 1.98 -10.63
N ILE A 146 5.65 2.54 -10.25
CA ILE A 146 4.55 1.80 -9.62
C ILE A 146 3.27 1.96 -10.45
N ALA A 147 2.46 0.90 -10.47
CA ALA A 147 1.13 0.91 -11.07
C ALA A 147 0.03 1.13 -10.02
N VAL A 148 0.29 0.71 -8.78
CA VAL A 148 -0.66 0.87 -7.67
C VAL A 148 0.07 1.41 -6.46
N PHE A 149 -0.41 2.53 -5.93
CA PHE A 149 -0.09 3.01 -4.59
C PHE A 149 -1.24 2.64 -3.65
N TYR A 150 -1.00 1.70 -2.73
CA TYR A 150 -1.99 1.27 -1.76
C TYR A 150 -1.60 1.77 -0.37
N TYR A 151 -2.45 2.57 0.28
CA TYR A 151 -2.11 3.17 1.56
C TYR A 151 -3.34 3.28 2.49
N CYS A 152 -3.41 2.40 3.47
CA CYS A 152 -4.50 2.34 4.44
C CYS A 152 -3.97 2.07 5.85
N GLY A 153 -4.66 2.57 6.88
CA GLY A 153 -4.44 2.18 8.27
C GLY A 153 -3.20 2.73 8.97
N ASP A 154 -2.59 3.79 8.43
CA ASP A 154 -1.44 4.44 9.06
C ASP A 154 -1.86 5.34 10.24
N SER A 155 -0.94 5.53 11.20
CA SER A 155 -1.19 6.34 12.39
C SER A 155 0.07 7.06 12.87
N LEU A 156 -0.09 7.97 13.84
CA LEU A 156 1.03 8.60 14.54
C LEU A 156 1.56 7.76 15.73
N GLY A 157 0.87 6.67 16.08
CA GLY A 157 1.16 5.85 17.26
C GLY A 157 2.21 4.77 17.04
N GLU A 158 2.27 3.80 17.96
CA GLU A 158 3.16 2.64 17.84
C GLU A 158 2.82 1.83 16.58
N GLY A 159 3.82 1.67 15.69
CA GLY A 159 3.67 0.98 14.41
C GLY A 159 3.34 1.89 13.21
N GLY A 160 3.07 3.18 13.45
CA GLY A 160 2.88 4.17 12.39
C GLY A 160 4.14 4.48 11.58
N SER A 161 3.95 4.91 10.33
CA SER A 161 5.04 5.30 9.43
C SER A 161 5.86 6.48 9.99
N GLY A 162 5.19 7.39 10.71
CA GLY A 162 5.75 8.70 11.07
C GLY A 162 5.96 9.62 9.87
N GLN A 163 5.31 9.32 8.74
CA GLN A 163 5.40 10.01 7.47
C GLN A 163 4.00 10.37 6.98
N TRP A 164 3.83 11.60 6.50
CA TRP A 164 2.57 12.03 5.88
C TRP A 164 2.58 11.65 4.41
N TRP A 165 2.25 10.40 4.10
CA TRP A 165 2.26 9.85 2.74
C TRP A 165 1.34 10.58 1.77
N LEU A 166 0.26 11.16 2.27
CA LEU A 166 -0.67 12.01 1.51
C LEU A 166 -0.35 13.51 1.64
N GLY A 167 0.74 13.86 2.32
CA GLY A 167 1.29 15.22 2.36
C GLY A 167 1.96 15.62 1.05
N PRO A 168 2.19 16.91 0.77
CA PRO A 168 2.44 17.40 -0.58
C PRO A 168 3.77 16.88 -1.14
N ASP A 169 4.79 16.81 -0.29
CA ASP A 169 6.14 16.38 -0.68
C ASP A 169 6.21 14.88 -0.97
N ILE A 170 5.77 14.03 -0.03
CA ILE A 170 5.83 12.58 -0.20
C ILE A 170 4.83 12.12 -1.26
N PHE A 171 3.62 12.69 -1.28
CA PHE A 171 2.64 12.29 -2.29
C PHE A 171 3.07 12.69 -3.69
N ARG A 172 3.75 13.83 -3.87
CA ARG A 172 4.38 14.18 -5.15
C ARG A 172 5.40 13.12 -5.59
N MET A 173 6.25 12.65 -4.68
CA MET A 173 7.20 11.57 -5.00
C MET A 173 6.50 10.27 -5.43
N VAL A 174 5.37 9.94 -4.78
CA VAL A 174 4.53 8.81 -5.19
C VAL A 174 4.00 9.03 -6.60
N LEU A 175 3.48 10.21 -6.93
CA LEU A 175 2.94 10.52 -8.26
C LEU A 175 4.01 10.54 -9.35
N ASP A 176 5.23 10.97 -9.04
CA ASP A 176 6.36 10.92 -9.96
C ASP A 176 6.74 9.47 -10.32
N LYS A 177 6.51 8.53 -9.41
CA LYS A 177 6.70 7.09 -9.64
C LYS A 177 5.47 6.40 -10.25
N LEU A 178 4.28 6.97 -10.07
CA LEU A 178 3.03 6.38 -10.55
C LEU A 178 2.91 6.54 -12.07
N VAL A 179 2.78 5.40 -12.76
CA VAL A 179 2.57 5.38 -14.22
C VAL A 179 1.22 5.99 -14.60
N TYR A 180 1.13 6.51 -15.82
CA TYR A 180 -0.15 6.99 -16.38
C TYR A 180 -1.21 5.89 -16.36
N GLY A 181 -2.41 6.22 -15.87
CA GLY A 181 -3.49 5.26 -15.64
C GLY A 181 -3.34 4.41 -14.38
N GLY A 182 -2.31 4.67 -13.56
CA GLY A 182 -2.07 4.01 -12.28
C GLY A 182 -3.16 4.30 -11.26
N ILE A 183 -3.20 3.49 -10.20
CA ILE A 183 -4.25 3.51 -9.18
C ILE A 183 -3.69 4.01 -7.84
N VAL A 184 -4.42 4.93 -7.21
CA VAL A 184 -4.23 5.29 -5.80
C VAL A 184 -5.38 4.71 -5.00
N VAL A 185 -5.08 3.93 -3.96
CA VAL A 185 -6.06 3.37 -3.03
C VAL A 185 -5.77 3.85 -1.62
N THR A 186 -6.76 4.44 -0.96
CA THR A 186 -6.57 4.91 0.42
C THR A 186 -7.88 5.03 1.21
N ASP A 187 -7.77 4.91 2.54
CA ASP A 187 -8.80 5.32 3.51
C ASP A 187 -8.55 6.74 4.06
N GLY A 188 -7.51 7.43 3.58
CA GLY A 188 -7.16 8.77 4.02
C GLY A 188 -6.39 8.84 5.33
N SER A 189 -5.86 7.72 5.81
CA SER A 189 -5.14 7.65 7.07
C SER A 189 -3.96 8.62 7.18
N ASN A 190 -3.68 9.04 8.42
CA ASN A 190 -2.56 9.90 8.81
C ASN A 190 -2.39 11.16 7.93
N PRO A 191 -3.45 11.98 7.73
CA PRO A 191 -3.32 13.21 6.98
C PRO A 191 -2.38 14.18 7.71
N ASP A 192 -1.60 14.91 6.93
CA ASP A 192 -0.81 16.02 7.42
C ASP A 192 -1.72 17.02 8.17
N PRO A 193 -1.44 17.33 9.45
CA PRO A 193 -2.28 18.20 10.26
C PRO A 193 -2.40 19.62 9.69
N ASP A 194 -1.38 20.09 8.96
CA ASP A 194 -1.33 21.45 8.41
C ASP A 194 -2.15 21.56 7.12
N LEU A 195 -2.43 20.45 6.43
CA LEU A 195 -3.21 20.44 5.18
C LEU A 195 -4.71 20.23 5.38
N ARG A 196 -5.19 20.10 6.63
CA ARG A 196 -6.62 19.87 6.92
C ARG A 196 -7.55 20.92 6.29
N ASN A 197 -7.00 22.11 6.01
CA ASN A 197 -7.72 23.23 5.40
C ASN A 197 -7.48 23.40 3.89
N LEU A 198 -6.58 22.64 3.27
CA LEU A 198 -6.35 22.70 1.82
C LEU A 198 -7.45 21.92 1.08
N GLN A 199 -8.11 22.60 0.14
CA GLN A 199 -9.26 22.04 -0.57
C GLN A 199 -8.90 20.97 -1.61
N GLU A 200 -7.72 21.07 -2.22
CA GLU A 200 -7.39 20.32 -3.45
C GLU A 200 -7.27 18.81 -3.24
N ASN A 201 -6.74 18.37 -2.11
CA ASN A 201 -6.56 16.95 -1.78
C ASN A 201 -7.57 16.43 -0.75
N LYS A 202 -8.54 17.26 -0.39
CA LYS A 202 -9.60 16.93 0.56
C LYS A 202 -10.29 15.58 0.24
N PRO A 203 -10.53 15.18 -1.03
CA PRO A 203 -11.14 13.89 -1.32
C PRO A 203 -10.34 12.66 -0.84
N LEU A 204 -9.01 12.78 -0.68
CA LEU A 204 -8.16 11.67 -0.25
C LEU A 204 -8.30 11.37 1.25
N TRP A 205 -8.54 12.39 2.10
CA TRP A 205 -8.52 12.23 3.56
C TRP A 205 -9.78 12.64 4.31
N LYS A 206 -10.77 13.22 3.63
CA LYS A 206 -12.04 13.65 4.25
C LYS A 206 -12.77 12.51 4.96
N ASN A 207 -12.54 11.27 4.51
CA ASN A 207 -13.14 10.07 5.08
C ASN A 207 -12.23 9.32 6.06
N SER A 208 -11.12 9.95 6.46
CA SER A 208 -10.22 9.38 7.46
C SER A 208 -10.91 9.22 8.81
N TRP A 209 -10.43 8.26 9.58
CA TRP A 209 -10.92 7.94 10.93
C TRP A 209 -10.84 9.11 11.93
N ILE A 210 -10.10 10.19 11.60
CA ILE A 210 -10.04 11.42 12.40
C ILE A 210 -11.37 12.19 12.34
N HIS A 211 -12.21 11.93 11.34
CA HIS A 211 -13.54 12.54 11.19
C HIS A 211 -14.69 11.64 11.68
N LYS A 212 -14.42 10.66 12.55
CA LYS A 212 -15.41 9.70 13.10
C LYS A 212 -16.67 10.35 13.70
N ASP A 213 -16.60 11.59 14.17
CA ASP A 213 -17.73 12.33 14.73
C ASP A 213 -18.67 12.92 13.65
N GLN A 214 -18.27 12.92 12.38
CA GLN A 214 -19.12 13.36 11.27
C GLN A 214 -20.08 12.22 10.89
N LYS A 215 -21.33 12.32 11.36
CA LYS A 215 -22.42 11.34 11.14
C LYS A 215 -22.73 11.00 9.67
N ILE A 216 -22.15 11.71 8.70
CA ILE A 216 -22.26 11.41 7.26
C ILE A 216 -20.90 11.69 6.62
N LEU A 217 -20.13 10.64 6.32
CA LEU A 217 -18.96 10.75 5.47
C LEU A 217 -19.44 10.97 4.02
N GLU A 218 -19.10 12.12 3.44
CA GLU A 218 -19.40 12.38 2.04
C GLU A 218 -18.63 11.41 1.14
N THR A 219 -19.33 10.80 0.19
CA THR A 219 -18.67 10.03 -0.86
C THR A 219 -17.67 10.94 -1.59
N PRO A 220 -16.40 10.51 -1.73
CA PRO A 220 -15.42 11.31 -2.44
C PRO A 220 -15.82 11.48 -3.90
N ARG A 221 -15.15 12.38 -4.59
CA ARG A 221 -15.41 12.73 -5.99
C ARG A 221 -14.12 12.73 -6.77
N ASP A 222 -14.24 12.87 -8.08
CA ASP A 222 -13.12 13.20 -8.96
C ASP A 222 -12.50 14.53 -8.54
N PHE A 223 -11.19 14.67 -8.72
CA PHE A 223 -10.48 15.90 -8.42
C PHE A 223 -9.22 16.09 -9.29
N LEU A 224 -8.69 17.29 -9.25
CA LEU A 224 -7.41 17.64 -9.87
C LEU A 224 -6.38 17.88 -8.78
N TYR A 225 -5.19 17.35 -8.97
CA TYR A 225 -4.05 17.64 -8.09
C TYR A 225 -2.75 17.62 -8.88
N GLN A 226 -1.94 18.67 -8.72
CA GLN A 226 -0.66 18.86 -9.43
C GLN A 226 -0.76 18.61 -10.94
N GLY A 227 -1.84 19.09 -11.56
CA GLY A 227 -2.08 18.95 -13.00
C GLY A 227 -2.49 17.54 -13.46
N ARG A 228 -2.73 16.60 -12.54
CA ARG A 228 -3.23 15.27 -12.84
C ARG A 228 -4.70 15.14 -12.45
N SER A 229 -5.46 14.38 -13.23
CA SER A 229 -6.85 14.05 -12.91
C SER A 229 -6.92 12.74 -12.13
N PHE A 230 -7.70 12.76 -11.05
CA PHE A 230 -8.00 11.62 -10.22
C PHE A 230 -9.46 11.26 -10.43
N LYS A 231 -9.70 10.21 -11.20
CA LYS A 231 -11.05 9.71 -11.46
C LYS A 231 -11.40 8.63 -10.44
N LEU A 232 -12.44 8.88 -9.64
CA LEU A 232 -12.94 7.92 -8.67
C LEU A 232 -13.41 6.65 -9.38
N ILE A 233 -12.89 5.51 -8.93
CA ILE A 233 -13.33 4.18 -9.36
C ILE A 233 -14.50 3.73 -8.48
N GLY A 234 -14.36 3.88 -7.16
CA GLY A 234 -15.38 3.52 -6.19
C GLY A 234 -14.80 3.04 -4.86
N GLN A 235 -15.68 2.64 -3.95
CA GLN A 235 -15.30 2.05 -2.67
C GLN A 235 -14.91 0.58 -2.87
N CYS A 236 -13.66 0.22 -2.53
CA CYS A 236 -13.12 -1.13 -2.75
C CYS A 236 -12.86 -1.92 -1.45
N GLY A 237 -13.09 -1.32 -0.28
CA GLY A 237 -12.91 -1.99 1.00
C GLY A 237 -13.48 -1.22 2.18
N HIS A 238 -13.36 -1.83 3.35
CA HIS A 238 -13.70 -1.22 4.63
C HIS A 238 -12.85 -1.84 5.73
N LYS A 239 -12.14 -1.03 6.52
CA LYS A 239 -11.35 -1.51 7.66
C LYS A 239 -11.41 -0.55 8.85
N TYR A 240 -10.83 0.64 8.69
CA TYR A 240 -10.91 1.74 9.67
C TYR A 240 -11.89 2.84 9.24
N GLY A 241 -12.60 2.57 8.14
CA GLY A 241 -13.38 3.49 7.35
C GLY A 241 -13.50 2.94 5.92
N PRO A 242 -14.29 3.60 5.06
CA PRO A 242 -14.38 3.22 3.64
C PRO A 242 -13.05 3.47 2.92
N ILE A 243 -12.61 2.48 2.15
CA ILE A 243 -11.41 2.55 1.31
C ILE A 243 -11.85 2.82 -0.12
N TYR A 244 -11.29 3.85 -0.74
CA TYR A 244 -11.62 4.25 -2.11
C TYR A 244 -10.41 4.12 -3.04
N ALA A 245 -10.69 3.91 -4.31
CA ALA A 245 -9.69 3.85 -5.37
C ALA A 245 -9.93 4.95 -6.41
N TRP A 246 -8.85 5.55 -6.91
CA TRP A 246 -8.85 6.51 -8.01
C TRP A 246 -7.87 6.08 -9.10
N GLN A 247 -8.26 6.26 -10.36
CA GLN A 247 -7.35 6.16 -11.50
C GLN A 247 -6.76 7.54 -11.80
N VAL A 248 -5.43 7.60 -11.95
CA VAL A 248 -4.68 8.85 -12.14
C VAL A 248 -4.26 8.99 -13.59
N LYS A 249 -4.57 10.14 -14.20
CA LYS A 249 -4.21 10.48 -15.59
C LYS A 249 -3.56 11.86 -15.67
#